data_AF-A0A1X0HP08-F1
#
_entry.id   AF-A0A1X0HP08-F1
#
_cell.length_a   1.000
_cell.length_b   1.000
_cell.length_c   1.000
_cell.angle_alpha   90.00
_cell.angle_beta   90.00
_cell.angle_gamma   90.00
#
_symmetry.space_group_name_H-M   'P 1'
#
loop_
_entity.id
_entity.type
_entity.pdbx_description
1 polymer ?
#
loop_
_entity_poly.entity_id
_entity_poly.type
_entity_poly.pdbx_seq_one_letter_code
_entity_poly.pdbx_strand_id
1 'polypeptide(L)' 'KALLGQAVWGTGREPGFFRDGSHAQFLTLPAAGVALKPESLSFAQAASCGVPYSTAWDALQRSQVKAGTRLLVIGA' A
#
# COMPACT_ATOMS: atom_id res chain seq x y z
N LYS A 1 -19.74 -10.27 0.28
CA LYS A 1 -19.65 -10.84 1.64
C LYS A 1 -18.22 -11.17 2.09
N ALA A 2 -17.30 -11.60 1.21
CA ALA A 2 -15.98 -12.12 1.59
C ALA A 2 -15.08 -11.21 2.46
N LEU A 3 -15.26 -9.88 2.44
CA LEU A 3 -14.41 -8.94 3.19
C LEU A 3 -15.08 -8.36 4.45
N LEU A 4 -16.33 -8.72 4.75
CA LEU A 4 -17.01 -8.18 5.93
C LEU A 4 -16.32 -8.65 7.22
N GLY A 5 -16.03 -7.70 8.13
CA GLY A 5 -15.32 -7.96 9.38
C GLY A 5 -13.81 -8.20 9.24
N GLN A 6 -13.28 -8.19 8.02
CA GLN A 6 -11.86 -8.41 7.78
C GLN A 6 -11.07 -7.10 7.91
N ALA A 7 -9.88 -7.18 8.50
CA ALA A 7 -8.93 -6.08 8.45
C ALA A 7 -8.31 -6.01 7.04
N VAL A 8 -8.55 -4.90 6.35
CA VAL A 8 -8.08 -4.69 4.98
C VAL A 8 -7.14 -3.50 4.89
N TRP A 9 -6.34 -3.50 3.84
CA TRP A 9 -5.43 -2.42 3.49
C TRP A 9 -5.49 -2.19 1.97
N GLY A 10 -5.31 -0.94 1.56
CA GLY A 10 -5.30 -0.59 0.15
C GLY A 10 -4.52 0.70 -0.10
N THR A 11 -3.91 0.76 -1.28
CA THR A 11 -3.21 1.94 -1.81
C THR A 11 -3.40 1.96 -3.32
N GLY A 12 -3.37 3.13 -3.94
CA GLY A 12 -3.48 3.21 -5.39
C GLY A 12 -4.04 4.55 -5.88
N ARG A 13 -4.40 4.55 -7.17
CA ARG A 13 -4.76 5.77 -7.90
C ARG A 13 -6.18 6.27 -7.64
N GLU A 14 -7.09 5.45 -7.11
CA GLU A 14 -8.51 5.82 -7.04
C GLU A 14 -8.82 6.82 -5.89
N PRO A 15 -8.58 6.50 -4.60
CA PRO A 15 -8.99 7.37 -3.49
C PRO A 15 -8.19 8.68 -3.49
N GLY A 16 -8.88 9.81 -3.42
CA GLY A 16 -8.27 11.15 -3.43
C GLY A 16 -7.91 11.70 -4.80
N PHE A 17 -8.11 10.94 -5.90
CA PHE A 17 -7.97 11.45 -7.27
C PHE A 17 -9.31 11.48 -8.01
N PHE A 18 -9.96 10.33 -8.16
CA PHE A 18 -11.22 10.19 -8.92
C PHE A 18 -12.44 9.97 -8.03
N ARG A 19 -12.21 9.69 -6.75
CA ARG A 19 -13.21 9.44 -5.71
C ARG A 19 -12.72 10.04 -4.40
N ASP A 20 -13.62 10.13 -3.42
CA ASP A 20 -13.28 10.60 -2.09
C ASP A 20 -12.08 9.83 -1.49
N GLY A 21 -11.31 10.53 -0.66
CA GLY A 21 -10.07 10.01 -0.07
C GLY A 21 -10.24 9.40 1.31
N SER A 22 -9.12 8.96 1.90
CA SER A 22 -9.06 8.32 3.22
C SER A 22 -8.93 9.30 4.39
N HIS A 23 -8.92 10.61 4.16
CA HIS A 23 -9.01 11.63 5.22
C HIS A 23 -10.47 11.76 5.73
N ALA A 24 -11.04 10.63 6.14
CA ALA A 24 -12.41 10.47 6.62
C ALA A 24 -12.49 9.21 7.49
N GLN A 25 -13.55 9.08 8.30
CA GLN A 25 -13.77 7.87 9.11
C GLN A 25 -14.24 6.68 8.26
N PHE A 26 -14.84 6.95 7.10
CA PHE A 26 -15.36 5.94 6.18
C PHE A 26 -15.07 6.34 4.73
N LEU A 27 -14.88 5.35 3.86
CA LEU A 27 -14.65 5.52 2.43
C LEU A 27 -15.35 4.39 1.66
N THR A 28 -15.98 4.72 0.54
CA THR A 28 -16.51 3.74 -0.41
C THR A 28 -15.50 3.48 -1.54
N LEU A 29 -15.16 2.22 -1.78
CA LEU A 29 -14.26 1.80 -2.85
C LEU A 29 -14.63 0.41 -3.38
N PRO A 30 -14.18 0.02 -4.59
CA PRO A 30 -14.37 -1.33 -5.09
C PRO A 30 -13.75 -2.37 -4.15
N ALA A 31 -14.43 -3.49 -3.91
CA ALA A 31 -13.92 -4.57 -3.06
C ALA A 31 -12.58 -5.15 -3.57
N ALA A 32 -12.36 -5.13 -4.89
CA ALA A 32 -11.10 -5.55 -5.51
C ALA A 32 -9.95 -4.54 -5.32
N GLY A 33 -10.23 -3.34 -4.80
CA GLY A 33 -9.25 -2.28 -4.53
C GLY A 33 -8.54 -2.41 -3.19
N VAL A 34 -8.80 -3.47 -2.42
CA VAL A 34 -8.14 -3.76 -1.15
C VAL A 34 -7.61 -5.17 -1.09
N ALA A 35 -6.57 -5.36 -0.29
CA ALA A 35 -6.06 -6.66 0.12
C ALA A 35 -6.32 -6.87 1.62
N LEU A 36 -6.20 -8.11 2.09
CA LEU A 36 -6.16 -8.38 3.52
C LEU A 36 -4.92 -7.71 4.12
N LYS A 37 -5.09 -7.03 5.26
CA LYS A 37 -3.97 -6.48 6.01
C LYS A 37 -3.21 -7.67 6.63
N PRO A 38 -1.88 -7.79 6.45
CA PRO A 38 -1.10 -8.82 7.15
C PRO A 38 -1.35 -8.79 8.66
N GLU A 39 -1.53 -9.96 9.28
CA GLU A 39 -1.79 -10.07 10.72
C GLU A 39 -0.62 -9.56 11.57
N SER A 40 0.60 -9.69 11.06
CA SER A 40 1.83 -9.23 11.70
C SER A 40 2.00 -7.71 11.75
N LEU A 41 1.16 -6.93 11.05
CA LEU A 41 1.22 -5.47 11.02
C LEU A 41 0.03 -4.87 11.75
N SER A 42 0.28 -3.86 12.59
CA SER A 42 -0.77 -2.96 13.07
C SER A 42 -1.38 -2.15 11.91
N PHE A 43 -2.55 -1.55 12.13
CA PHE A 43 -3.15 -0.64 11.14
C PHE A 43 -2.25 0.55 10.80
N ALA A 44 -1.56 1.14 11.78
CA ALA A 44 -0.65 2.25 11.55
C ALA A 44 0.56 1.83 10.68
N GLN A 45 1.14 0.65 10.95
CA GLN A 45 2.23 0.11 10.13
C GLN A 45 1.76 -0.18 8.71
N ALA A 46 0.61 -0.83 8.53
CA ALA A 46 0.06 -1.06 7.19
C ALA A 46 -0.21 0.26 6.45
N ALA A 47 -0.78 1.27 7.12
CA ALA A 47 -1.01 2.58 6.55
C ALA A 47 0.27 3.29 6.09
N SER A 48 1.41 3.04 6.75
CA SER A 48 2.71 3.56 6.31
C SER A 48 3.21 2.94 5.00
N CYS A 49 2.71 1.77 4.62
CA CYS A 49 3.10 1.05 3.41
C CYS A 49 2.33 1.50 2.15
N GLY A 50 1.94 2.78 2.04
CA GLY A 50 1.16 3.33 0.91
C GLY A 50 1.92 3.45 -0.43
N VAL A 51 1.45 4.34 -1.32
CA VAL A 51 2.01 4.52 -2.69
C VAL A 51 3.53 4.67 -2.69
N PRO A 52 4.16 5.49 -1.83
CA PRO A 52 5.62 5.63 -1.83
C PRO A 52 6.35 4.32 -1.53
N TYR A 53 5.86 3.56 -0.54
CA TYR A 53 6.43 2.27 -0.16
C TYR A 53 6.28 1.24 -1.28
N SER A 54 5.06 1.07 -1.81
CA SER A 54 4.81 0.10 -2.89
C SER A 54 5.60 0.44 -4.16
N THR A 55 5.81 1.73 -4.43
CA THR A 55 6.60 2.21 -5.57
C THR A 55 8.09 1.89 -5.38
N ALA A 56 8.64 2.16 -4.19
CA ALA A 56 10.03 1.80 -3.88
C ALA A 56 10.25 0.27 -3.94
N TRP A 57 9.29 -0.51 -3.44
CA TRP A 57 9.34 -1.97 -3.51
C TRP A 57 9.30 -2.49 -4.96
N ASP A 58 8.38 -1.99 -5.78
CA ASP A 58 8.30 -2.35 -7.20
C ASP A 58 9.60 -1.98 -7.96
N ALA A 59 10.20 -0.82 -7.67
CA ALA A 59 11.49 -0.42 -8.23
C ALA A 59 12.63 -1.37 -7.84
N LEU A 60 12.70 -1.80 -6.58
CA LEU A 60 13.68 -2.80 -6.13
C LEU A 60 13.49 -4.14 -6.83
N GLN A 61 12.23 -4.60 -6.96
CA GLN A 61 11.92 -5.85 -7.63
C GLN A 61 12.28 -5.80 -9.12
N ARG A 62 12.03 -4.69 -9.80
CA ARG A 62 12.38 -4.52 -11.23
C ARG A 62 13.88 -4.35 -11.47
N SER A 63 14.59 -3.71 -10.54
CA SER A 63 16.04 -3.51 -10.64
C SER A 63 16.86 -4.74 -10.27
N GLN A 64 16.23 -5.79 -9.73
CA GLN A 64 16.87 -7.08 -9.44
C GLN A 64 18.09 -6.95 -8.52
N VAL A 65 17.98 -6.05 -7.52
CA VAL A 65 19.00 -5.88 -6.48
C VAL A 65 19.22 -7.20 -5.74
N LYS A 66 20.49 -7.58 -5.57
CA LYS A 66 20.91 -8.81 -4.88
C LYS A 66 21.95 -8.50 -3.80
N ALA A 67 22.29 -9.51 -3.01
CA ALA A 67 23.43 -9.42 -2.10
C ALA A 67 24.69 -9.00 -2.88
N GLY A 68 25.38 -7.97 -2.39
CA GLY A 68 26.55 -7.39 -3.04
C GLY A 68 26.26 -6.28 -4.05
N THR A 69 25.01 -6.02 -4.42
CA THR A 69 24.66 -4.86 -5.27
C THR A 69 24.90 -3.56 -4.52
N ARG A 70 25.69 -2.65 -5.11
CA ARG A 70 25.77 -1.26 -4.66
C ARG A 70 24.58 -0.50 -5.22
N LEU A 71 23.71 -0.01 -4.34
CA LEU A 71 22.49 0.74 -4.67
C LEU A 71 22.61 2.18 -4.17
N LEU A 72 22.23 3.15 -4.99
CA LEU A 72 22.05 4.55 -4.60
C LEU A 72 20.57 4.83 -4.41
N VAL A 73 20.20 5.36 -3.25
CA VAL A 73 18.86 5.92 -2.99
C VAL A 73 18.97 7.44 -3.09
N ILE A 74 18.12 8.05 -3.90
CA ILE A 74 17.99 9.51 -4.00
C ILE A 74 16.74 9.97 -3.27
N GLY A 75 16.80 11.11 -2.58
CA GLY A 75 15.67 11.66 -1.80
C GLY A 75 15.31 10.85 -0.55
N ALA A 76 16.33 10.31 0.14
CA ALA A 76 16.19 9.59 1.41
C ALA A 76 15.90 10.52 2.59
#